data_AF-M4C3H4-F1
#
_entry.id   AF-M4C3H4-F1
#
_cell.length_a   1.000
_cell.length_b   1.000
_cell.length_c   1.000
_cell.angle_alpha   90.00
_cell.angle_beta   90.00
_cell.angle_gamma   90.00
#
_symmetry.space_group_name_H-M   'P 1'
#
loop_
_entity.id
_entity.type
_entity.pdbx_description
1 polymer ?
#
loop_
_entity_poly.entity_id
_entity_poly.type
_entity_poly.pdbx_seq_one_letter_code
_entity_poly.pdbx_strand_id
1 'polypeptide(L)'
;MANCFNHCRIRSPGQLIVAQEEAYAIEGEEDNLDQEVIQDLESQIQQFRYNDPMDIWTHLNYSDEAVMTYLPDLDEFIQDHIPMEVDNAAVEEDDSEALPTIPAAEAQQMIQALEIFWMQQENREDQIMRTLQQMKDKITAIRTRQKVQKDIQSYFDRV
;
A
#
# COMPACT_ATOMS: atom_id res chain seq x y z
N MET A 1 28.46 1.39 -24.24
CA MET A 1 27.21 1.78 -23.54
C MET A 1 27.37 3.22 -23.11
N ALA A 2 26.75 4.15 -23.83
CA ALA A 2 26.84 5.58 -23.53
C ALA A 2 25.93 5.90 -22.33
N ASN A 3 26.46 6.66 -21.38
CA ASN A 3 25.88 6.90 -20.07
C ASN A 3 24.71 7.92 -20.18
N CYS A 4 23.47 7.44 -20.13
CA CYS A 4 22.24 8.23 -20.33
C CYS A 4 21.95 9.25 -19.21
N PHE A 5 22.77 9.31 -18.17
CA PHE A 5 22.52 10.12 -16.97
C PHE A 5 22.93 11.60 -17.08
N ASN A 6 23.58 12.03 -18.18
CA ASN A 6 23.98 13.43 -18.34
C ASN A 6 22.83 14.39 -18.74
N HIS A 7 21.65 13.88 -19.10
CA HIS A 7 20.49 14.72 -19.46
C HIS A 7 19.44 14.88 -18.36
N CYS A 8 19.53 14.11 -17.27
CA CYS A 8 18.61 14.25 -16.13
C CYS A 8 19.28 15.05 -15.01
N ARG A 9 19.29 16.38 -15.14
CA ARG A 9 19.63 17.26 -14.01
C ARG A 9 18.39 17.40 -13.12
N ILE A 10 18.21 16.45 -12.20
CA ILE A 10 17.15 16.51 -11.20
C ILE A 10 17.38 17.78 -10.36
N ARG A 11 16.43 18.72 -10.39
CA ARG A 11 16.50 19.93 -9.57
C ARG A 11 16.26 19.55 -8.11
N SER A 12 17.15 19.99 -7.22
CA SER A 12 17.10 19.73 -5.78
C SER A 12 15.87 20.39 -5.12
N PRO A 13 15.35 19.84 -4.00
CA PRO A 13 14.19 20.36 -3.30
C PRO A 13 14.57 21.67 -2.59
N GLY A 14 14.44 22.76 -3.32
CA GLY A 14 14.81 24.13 -2.90
C GLY A 14 14.63 25.15 -4.01
N GLN A 15 14.28 24.69 -5.23
CA GLN A 15 13.97 25.53 -6.38
C GLN A 15 12.47 25.54 -6.71
N LEU A 16 11.63 25.37 -5.68
CA LEU A 16 10.23 25.80 -5.70
C LEU A 16 10.25 27.30 -5.41
N ILE A 17 10.28 28.10 -6.47
CA ILE A 17 9.93 29.51 -6.37
C ILE A 17 8.46 29.53 -5.94
N VAL A 18 8.26 29.87 -4.67
CA VAL A 18 7.00 30.35 -4.15
C VAL A 18 6.63 31.56 -4.99
N ALA A 19 5.56 31.45 -5.78
CA ALA A 19 4.91 32.59 -6.40
C ALA A 19 3.43 32.53 -6.03
N GLN A 20 3.15 32.82 -4.75
CA GLN A 20 1.93 33.54 -4.42
C GLN A 20 2.17 35.00 -4.79
N GLU A 21 1.28 35.51 -5.65
CA GLU A 21 0.86 36.92 -5.76
C GLU A 21 1.97 37.97 -5.66
N GLU A 22 2.60 38.31 -6.78
CA GLU A 22 3.05 39.69 -7.00
C GLU A 22 3.14 39.98 -8.50
N ALA A 23 2.30 40.91 -8.93
CA ALA A 23 2.22 41.39 -10.29
C ALA A 23 3.51 42.15 -10.67
N TYR A 24 4.34 41.56 -11.53
CA TYR A 24 5.33 42.28 -12.32
C TYR A 24 5.40 41.69 -13.72
N ALA A 25 5.35 42.57 -14.71
CA ALA A 25 5.36 42.28 -16.14
C ALA A 25 6.54 41.40 -16.54
N ILE A 26 6.24 40.25 -17.18
CA ILE A 26 7.23 39.50 -17.96
C ILE A 26 7.10 40.02 -19.38
N GLU A 27 7.96 40.97 -19.74
CA GLU A 27 8.27 41.24 -21.13
C GLU A 27 9.11 40.07 -21.68
N GLY A 28 8.64 39.46 -22.76
CA GLY A 28 9.49 38.83 -23.78
C GLY A 28 10.04 37.43 -23.48
N GLU A 29 9.25 36.40 -23.80
CA GLU A 29 9.58 35.35 -24.78
C GLU A 29 8.29 34.52 -24.93
N GLU A 30 7.43 34.91 -25.87
CA GLU A 30 6.42 34.00 -26.39
C GLU A 30 7.20 32.87 -27.08
N ASP A 31 7.30 31.72 -26.40
CA ASP A 31 7.58 30.44 -27.04
C ASP A 31 6.52 30.29 -28.14
N ASN A 32 6.85 30.75 -29.34
CA ASN A 32 6.08 30.56 -30.56
C ASN A 32 6.19 29.07 -30.90
N LEU A 33 5.43 28.24 -30.18
CA LEU A 33 5.12 26.91 -30.67
C LEU A 33 4.44 27.10 -32.01
N ASP A 34 5.08 26.60 -33.07
CA ASP A 34 4.57 26.72 -34.43
C ASP A 34 3.11 26.23 -34.46
N GLN A 35 2.21 27.11 -34.88
CA GLN A 35 0.78 26.82 -34.98
C GLN A 35 0.50 25.54 -35.79
N GLU A 36 1.38 25.23 -36.76
CA GLU A 36 1.35 24.01 -37.56
C GLU A 36 1.62 22.75 -36.71
N VAL A 37 2.56 22.81 -35.77
CA VAL A 37 2.88 21.71 -34.86
C VAL A 37 1.71 21.46 -33.90
N ILE A 38 1.05 22.53 -33.44
CA ILE A 38 -0.13 22.43 -32.58
C ILE A 38 -1.28 21.77 -33.36
N GLN A 39 -1.55 22.22 -34.58
CA GLN A 39 -2.61 21.65 -35.42
C GLN A 39 -2.36 20.20 -35.81
N ASP A 40 -1.11 19.82 -36.10
CA ASP A 40 -0.75 18.44 -36.39
C ASP A 40 -0.95 17.54 -35.16
N LEU A 41 -0.54 18.01 -33.98
CA LEU A 41 -0.78 17.29 -32.72
C LEU A 41 -2.27 17.14 -32.42
N GLU A 42 -3.08 18.19 -32.60
CA GLU A 42 -4.54 18.13 -32.40
C GLU A 42 -5.20 17.13 -33.36
N SER A 43 -4.74 17.08 -34.62
CA SER A 43 -5.21 16.11 -35.62
C SER A 43 -4.87 14.67 -35.22
N GLN A 44 -3.63 14.44 -34.74
CA GLN A 44 -3.21 13.12 -34.25
C GLN A 44 -4.02 12.71 -33.01
N ILE A 45 -4.26 13.62 -32.07
CA ILE A 45 -5.06 13.37 -30.87
C ILE A 45 -6.51 13.02 -31.23
N GLN A 46 -7.14 13.75 -32.17
CA GLN A 46 -8.50 13.46 -32.64
C GLN A 46 -8.61 12.09 -33.35
N GLN A 47 -7.51 11.59 -33.92
CA GLN A 47 -7.48 10.26 -34.54
C GLN A 47 -7.61 9.15 -33.48
N PHE A 48 -7.13 9.39 -32.27
CA PHE A 48 -7.39 8.52 -31.13
C PHE A 48 -8.80 8.81 -30.60
N ARG A 49 -9.75 7.91 -30.89
CA ARG A 49 -11.18 8.01 -30.49
C ARG A 49 -11.41 7.85 -28.98
N TYR A 50 -10.55 8.41 -28.13
CA TYR A 50 -10.83 8.53 -26.72
C TYR A 50 -11.70 9.78 -26.54
N ASN A 51 -13.01 9.57 -26.39
CA ASN A 51 -13.97 10.68 -26.17
C ASN A 51 -13.65 11.48 -24.90
N ASP A 52 -12.88 10.90 -23.99
CA ASP A 52 -12.18 11.55 -22.89
C ASP A 52 -11.15 10.55 -22.32
N PRO A 53 -9.85 10.85 -22.31
CA PRO A 53 -8.82 9.95 -21.78
C PRO A 53 -8.94 9.69 -20.26
N MET A 54 -9.80 10.45 -19.56
CA MET A 54 -10.08 10.30 -18.14
C MET A 54 -11.53 9.86 -17.86
N ASP A 55 -12.33 9.52 -18.88
CA ASP A 55 -13.67 9.00 -18.65
C ASP A 55 -13.60 7.54 -18.18
N ILE A 56 -13.49 7.43 -16.87
CA ILE A 56 -13.50 6.19 -16.09
C ILE A 56 -14.67 5.28 -16.49
N TRP A 57 -15.81 5.83 -16.91
CA TRP A 57 -16.97 5.04 -17.28
C TRP A 57 -16.74 4.24 -18.57
N THR A 58 -16.00 4.80 -19.54
CA THR A 58 -15.61 4.07 -20.75
C THR A 58 -14.51 3.04 -20.52
N HIS A 59 -13.67 3.24 -19.49
CA HIS A 59 -12.64 2.28 -19.10
C HIS A 59 -13.19 1.12 -18.26
N LEU A 60 -14.17 1.39 -17.40
CA LEU A 60 -14.75 0.40 -16.48
C LEU A 60 -15.91 -0.38 -17.09
N ASN A 61 -16.56 0.16 -18.12
CA ASN A 61 -17.68 -0.50 -18.80
C ASN A 61 -17.42 -0.52 -20.31
N TYR A 62 -16.39 -1.25 -20.73
CA TYR A 62 -16.14 -1.45 -22.14
C TYR A 62 -17.32 -2.21 -22.74
N SER A 63 -17.86 -1.74 -23.87
CA SER A 63 -19.08 -2.32 -24.46
C SER A 63 -18.94 -3.79 -24.86
N ASP A 64 -17.71 -4.28 -25.03
CA ASP A 64 -17.41 -5.69 -25.29
C ASP A 64 -17.37 -6.57 -24.02
N GLU A 65 -17.23 -5.96 -22.83
CA GLU A 65 -17.27 -6.65 -21.52
C GLU A 65 -18.70 -6.84 -20.99
N ALA A 66 -19.70 -6.23 -21.64
CA ALA A 66 -21.12 -6.38 -21.26
C ALA A 66 -21.67 -7.81 -21.45
N VAL A 67 -20.90 -8.71 -22.05
CA VAL A 67 -21.27 -10.11 -22.24
C VAL A 67 -20.45 -10.98 -21.28
N MET A 68 -20.83 -10.99 -19.99
CA MET A 68 -20.51 -12.14 -19.14
C MET A 68 -21.25 -13.35 -19.73
N THR A 69 -20.54 -14.18 -20.48
CA THR A 69 -21.12 -15.33 -21.20
C THR A 69 -21.60 -16.44 -20.26
N TYR A 70 -21.21 -16.40 -18.99
CA TYR A 70 -21.62 -17.39 -18.01
C TYR A 70 -21.64 -16.79 -16.60
N LEU A 71 -22.83 -16.79 -16.01
CA LEU A 71 -23.04 -16.57 -14.59
C LEU A 71 -23.51 -17.93 -14.03
N PRO A 72 -22.70 -18.65 -13.26
CA PRO A 72 -23.12 -19.94 -12.69
C PRO A 72 -24.36 -19.72 -11.83
N ASP A 73 -25.33 -20.64 -11.94
CA ASP A 73 -26.50 -20.61 -11.08
C ASP A 73 -26.10 -20.98 -9.65
N LEU A 74 -26.91 -20.57 -8.66
CA LEU A 74 -26.60 -20.77 -7.24
C LEU A 74 -26.42 -22.26 -6.91
N ASP A 75 -27.18 -23.14 -7.58
CA ASP A 75 -27.07 -24.59 -7.41
C ASP A 75 -25.76 -25.16 -7.98
N GLU A 76 -25.25 -24.63 -9.10
CA GLU A 76 -23.93 -25.00 -9.64
C GLU A 76 -22.81 -24.55 -8.71
N PHE A 77 -22.91 -23.34 -8.15
CA PHE A 77 -21.95 -22.83 -7.18
C PHE A 77 -21.92 -23.67 -5.90
N ILE A 78 -23.09 -24.05 -5.39
CA ILE A 78 -23.22 -24.88 -4.18
C ILE A 78 -22.63 -26.27 -4.41
N GLN A 79 -22.84 -26.85 -5.60
CA GLN A 79 -22.37 -28.20 -5.90
C GLN A 79 -20.85 -28.30 -6.06
N ASP A 80 -20.20 -27.25 -6.57
CA ASP A 80 -18.73 -27.19 -6.68
C ASP A 80 -18.04 -26.90 -5.33
N HIS A 81 -18.72 -26.25 -4.38
CA HIS A 81 -18.11 -25.76 -3.15
C HIS A 81 -18.58 -26.42 -1.85
N ILE A 82 -19.70 -27.13 -1.86
CA ILE A 82 -20.18 -27.87 -0.68
C ILE A 82 -19.94 -29.37 -0.93
N PRO A 83 -18.87 -29.97 -0.40
CA PRO A 83 -18.67 -31.42 -0.50
C PRO A 83 -19.86 -32.13 0.15
N MET A 84 -20.58 -32.92 -0.64
CA MET A 84 -21.70 -33.75 -0.20
C MET A 84 -21.15 -34.80 0.78
N GLU A 85 -21.48 -34.61 2.07
CA GLU A 85 -20.81 -35.24 3.21
C GLU A 85 -20.59 -36.76 3.07
N VAL A 86 -19.36 -37.21 3.34
CA VAL A 86 -19.13 -38.54 3.89
C VAL A 86 -18.92 -38.37 5.38
N ASP A 87 -19.96 -38.74 6.12
CA ASP A 87 -20.02 -38.92 7.56
C ASP A 87 -18.69 -39.43 8.14
N ASN A 88 -17.95 -38.51 8.75
CA ASN A 88 -16.95 -38.81 9.76
C ASN A 88 -16.81 -37.54 10.58
N ALA A 89 -16.81 -37.69 11.90
CA ALA A 89 -16.49 -36.63 12.84
C ALA A 89 -15.09 -36.07 12.53
N ALA A 90 -15.03 -35.15 11.57
CA ALA A 90 -13.87 -34.34 11.29
C ALA A 90 -13.78 -33.37 12.46
N VAL A 91 -12.97 -33.75 13.44
CA VAL A 91 -12.16 -32.75 14.11
C VAL A 91 -11.50 -32.01 12.96
N GLU A 92 -11.95 -30.78 12.68
CA GLU A 92 -11.25 -29.86 11.79
C GLU A 92 -9.80 -29.85 12.28
N GLU A 93 -8.93 -30.62 11.63
CA GLU A 93 -7.50 -30.57 11.91
C GLU A 93 -7.10 -29.15 11.55
N ASP A 94 -6.72 -28.39 12.57
CA ASP A 94 -6.18 -27.06 12.39
C ASP A 94 -4.87 -27.20 11.61
N ASP A 95 -4.97 -27.20 10.28
CA ASP A 95 -3.87 -27.23 9.33
C ASP A 95 -3.03 -25.94 9.38
N SER A 96 -3.35 -25.01 10.30
CA SER A 96 -2.54 -23.82 10.53
C SER A 96 -1.16 -24.20 11.05
N GLU A 97 -0.14 -23.92 10.25
CA GLU A 97 1.25 -24.02 10.72
C GLU A 97 1.47 -23.05 11.89
N ALA A 98 2.04 -23.55 12.99
CA ALA A 98 2.38 -22.72 14.13
C ALA A 98 3.41 -21.66 13.72
N LEU A 99 3.02 -20.39 13.75
CA LEU A 99 3.90 -19.28 13.42
C LEU A 99 5.13 -19.25 14.35
N PRO A 100 6.31 -18.85 13.82
CA PRO A 100 7.52 -18.77 14.63
C PRO A 100 7.32 -17.77 15.78
N THR A 101 7.72 -18.17 16.99
CA THR A 101 7.62 -17.32 18.17
C THR A 101 8.67 -16.20 18.10
N ILE A 102 8.23 -14.95 18.01
CA ILE A 102 9.10 -13.78 17.96
C ILE A 102 9.43 -13.33 19.40
N PRO A 103 10.71 -13.11 19.75
CA PRO A 103 11.09 -12.59 21.06
C PRO A 103 10.61 -11.14 21.25
N ALA A 104 10.20 -10.80 22.46
CA ALA A 104 9.63 -9.48 22.78
C ALA A 104 10.53 -8.28 22.41
N ALA A 105 11.86 -8.47 22.44
CA ALA A 105 12.82 -7.44 22.05
C ALA A 105 12.77 -7.14 20.54
N GLU A 106 12.63 -8.17 19.71
CA GLU A 106 12.53 -8.04 18.25
C GLU A 106 11.18 -7.47 17.86
N ALA A 107 10.09 -7.90 18.51
CA ALA A 107 8.76 -7.31 18.33
C ALA A 107 8.75 -5.80 18.65
N GLN A 108 9.48 -5.38 19.70
CA GLN A 108 9.60 -3.96 20.05
C GLN A 108 10.34 -3.15 18.97
N GLN A 109 11.39 -3.72 18.36
CA GLN A 109 12.11 -3.07 17.26
C GLN A 109 11.24 -2.94 16.00
N MET A 110 10.49 -4.00 15.67
CA MET A 110 9.59 -3.98 14.51
C MET A 110 8.47 -2.94 14.67
N ILE A 111 7.90 -2.80 15.87
CA ILE A 111 6.89 -1.76 16.13
C ILE A 111 7.49 -0.36 16.01
N GLN A 112 8.72 -0.14 16.48
CA GLN A 112 9.39 1.16 16.30
C GLN A 112 9.62 1.48 14.82
N ALA A 113 10.02 0.50 14.02
CA ALA A 113 10.18 0.67 12.58
C ALA A 113 8.83 1.00 11.90
N LEU A 114 7.75 0.32 12.29
CA LEU A 114 6.39 0.61 11.83
C LEU A 114 5.91 2.01 12.23
N GLU A 115 6.15 2.44 13.48
CA GLU A 115 5.83 3.80 13.93
C GLU A 115 6.52 4.85 13.05
N ILE A 116 7.80 4.66 12.74
CA ILE A 116 8.56 5.57 11.87
C ILE A 116 7.99 5.58 10.44
N PHE A 117 7.69 4.40 9.89
CA PHE A 117 7.12 4.26 8.55
C PHE A 117 5.77 4.99 8.43
N TRP A 118 4.86 4.78 9.39
CA TRP A 118 3.55 5.43 9.38
C TRP A 118 3.63 6.93 9.63
N MET A 119 4.60 7.38 10.42
CA MET A 119 4.88 8.81 10.55
C MET A 119 5.35 9.45 9.23
N GLN A 120 5.92 8.71 8.28
CA GLN A 120 6.39 9.29 7.01
C GLN A 120 5.29 9.41 5.95
N GLN A 121 4.11 8.80 6.15
CA GLN A 121 3.02 8.89 5.18
C GLN A 121 2.34 10.26 5.19
N GLU A 122 1.92 10.70 4.01
CA GLU A 122 1.22 11.98 3.80
C GLU A 122 -0.21 11.96 4.37
N ASN A 123 -0.85 10.79 4.38
CA ASN A 123 -2.17 10.58 4.97
C ASN A 123 -2.07 9.78 6.27
N ARG A 124 -1.62 10.43 7.35
CA ARG A 124 -1.47 9.79 8.66
C ARG A 124 -2.83 9.43 9.26
N GLU A 125 -3.08 8.15 9.44
CA GLU A 125 -4.23 7.67 10.21
C GLU A 125 -3.89 7.59 11.71
N ASP A 126 -4.50 8.46 12.52
CA ASP A 126 -4.34 8.47 13.97
C ASP A 126 -4.71 7.14 14.65
N GLN A 127 -5.61 6.36 14.03
CA GLN A 127 -6.03 5.06 14.51
C GLN A 127 -4.87 4.04 14.50
N ILE A 128 -4.03 4.10 13.47
CA ILE A 128 -2.87 3.19 13.34
C ILE A 128 -1.84 3.51 14.41
N MET A 129 -1.55 4.80 14.64
CA MET A 129 -0.62 5.22 15.70
C MET A 129 -1.10 4.81 17.10
N ARG A 130 -2.39 4.95 17.40
CA ARG A 130 -2.97 4.46 18.67
C ARG A 130 -2.82 2.95 18.81
N THR A 131 -3.01 2.20 17.73
CA THR A 131 -2.89 0.74 17.71
C THR A 131 -1.44 0.30 17.96
N LEU A 132 -0.46 0.95 17.30
CA LEU A 132 0.96 0.68 17.51
C LEU A 132 1.37 0.95 18.96
N GLN A 133 0.89 2.06 19.55
CA GLN A 133 1.16 2.37 20.94
C GLN A 133 0.58 1.30 21.90
N GLN A 134 -0.64 0.81 21.64
CA GLN A 134 -1.22 -0.29 22.43
C GLN A 134 -0.42 -1.59 22.31
N MET A 135 0.09 -1.92 21.12
CA MET A 135 0.93 -3.10 20.91
C MET A 135 2.24 -3.00 21.70
N LYS A 136 2.88 -1.82 21.67
CA LYS A 136 4.08 -1.51 22.45
C LYS A 136 3.86 -1.64 23.95
N ASP A 137 2.73 -1.13 24.47
CA ASP A 137 2.38 -1.24 25.88
C ASP A 137 2.16 -2.71 26.29
N LYS A 138 1.49 -3.50 25.44
CA LYS A 138 1.29 -4.95 25.67
C LYS A 138 2.61 -5.71 25.69
N ILE A 139 3.52 -5.45 24.76
CA ILE A 139 4.85 -6.10 24.73
C ILE A 139 5.67 -5.71 25.96
N THR A 140 5.60 -4.45 26.38
CA THR A 140 6.26 -3.98 27.61
C THR A 140 5.68 -4.68 28.84
N ALA A 141 4.36 -4.86 28.89
CA ALA A 141 3.70 -5.61 29.95
C ALA A 141 4.11 -7.10 29.94
N ILE A 142 4.25 -7.74 28.78
CA ILE A 142 4.72 -9.13 28.66
C ILE A 142 6.17 -9.25 29.16
N ARG A 143 7.04 -8.33 28.73
CA ARG A 143 8.45 -8.31 29.13
C ARG A 143 8.62 -8.11 30.64
N THR A 144 7.81 -7.25 31.25
CA THR A 144 7.84 -6.99 32.71
C THR A 144 7.16 -8.09 33.53
N ARG A 145 6.15 -8.77 32.96
CA ARG A 145 5.46 -9.91 33.59
C ARG A 145 6.17 -11.23 33.35
N GLN A 146 7.18 -11.28 32.47
CA GLN A 146 8.01 -12.45 32.26
C GLN A 146 8.71 -12.78 33.57
N LYS A 147 8.09 -13.67 34.35
CA LYS A 147 8.71 -14.25 35.52
C LYS A 147 9.87 -15.09 35.00
N VAL A 148 11.09 -14.64 35.27
CA VAL A 148 12.26 -15.49 35.10
C VAL A 148 12.08 -16.66 36.05
N GLN A 149 11.86 -17.85 35.51
CA GLN A 149 11.86 -19.08 36.29
C GLN A 149 13.25 -19.17 36.93
N LYS A 150 13.30 -18.98 38.24
CA LYS A 150 14.53 -19.13 39.00
C LYS A 150 14.74 -20.62 39.26
N ASP A 151 15.94 -21.11 39.00
CA ASP A 151 16.30 -22.48 39.34
C ASP A 151 16.19 -22.68 40.86
N ILE A 152 15.79 -23.87 41.28
CA ILE A 152 15.62 -24.25 42.69
C ILE A 152 16.91 -24.04 43.48
N GLN A 153 18.07 -24.10 42.81
CA GLN A 153 19.38 -23.81 43.40
C GLN A 153 19.47 -22.38 43.96
N SER A 154 18.91 -21.39 43.26
CA SER A 154 18.91 -19.99 43.71
C SER A 154 18.10 -19.72 44.98
N TYR A 155 17.23 -20.65 45.39
CA TYR A 155 16.54 -20.62 46.67
C TYR A 155 17.46 -21.06 47.81
N PHE A 156 18.32 -22.06 47.56
CA PHE A 156 19.27 -22.58 48.54
C PHE A 156 20.50 -21.69 48.73
N ASP A 157 20.89 -20.90 47.73
CA ASP A 157 21.97 -19.90 47.85
C ASP A 157 21.59 -18.66 48.69
N ARG A 158 20.32 -18.56 49.11
CA ARG A 158 19.77 -17.41 49.84
C ARG A 158 19.62 -17.66 51.35
N VAL A 159 20.00 -18.83 51.83
CA VAL A 159 20.01 -19.25 53.24
C VAL A 159 21.45 -19.22 53.76
#